data_AF-A0A966SCG9-F1
#
_entry.id   AF-A0A966SCG9-F1
#
_cell.length_a   1.000
_cell.length_b   1.000
_cell.length_c   1.000
_cell.angle_alpha   90.00
_cell.angle_beta   90.00
_cell.angle_gamma   90.00
#
_symmetry.space_group_name_H-M   'P 1'
#
loop_
_entity.id
_entity.type
_entity.pdbx_description
1 polymer ?
#
loop_
_entity_poly.entity_id
_entity_poly.type
_entity_poly.pdbx_seq_one_letter_code
_entity_poly.pdbx_strand_id
1 'polypeptide(L)'
;AFDERFKVAVFSEGGIGLTFSNWDAPWYLGSRIKQPGFGHEHHELIALIAPRPFLLLAGNSADSDKSAAFVEAARPVYELLGAKDRVRLLNHRQGHRYPADAQAAAEELLDRHLKP
;
A
#
# COMPACT_ATOMS: atom_id res chain seq x y z
N ALA A 1 -4.41 4.01 -7.21
CA ALA A 1 -3.48 4.65 -8.16
C ALA A 1 -4.24 5.28 -9.34
N PHE A 2 -4.73 4.49 -10.30
CA PHE A 2 -5.22 4.98 -11.60
C PHE A 2 -6.48 5.84 -11.61
N ASP A 3 -7.31 5.81 -10.56
CA ASP A 3 -8.47 6.70 -10.45
C ASP A 3 -8.17 7.82 -9.45
N GLU A 4 -8.03 9.03 -9.97
CA GLU A 4 -7.68 10.24 -9.22
C GLU A 4 -8.88 10.83 -8.44
N ARG A 5 -10.09 10.34 -8.69
CA ARG A 5 -11.29 10.79 -7.96
C ARG A 5 -11.24 10.35 -6.50
N PHE A 6 -10.63 9.19 -6.21
CA PHE A 6 -10.39 8.75 -4.84
C PHE A 6 -9.38 9.66 -4.15
N LYS A 7 -9.75 10.19 -2.98
CA LYS A 7 -8.94 11.18 -2.25
C LYS A 7 -7.96 10.59 -1.24
N VAL A 8 -8.20 9.37 -0.80
CA VAL A 8 -7.44 8.64 0.21
C VAL A 8 -7.58 7.14 -0.05
N ALA A 9 -6.56 6.35 0.30
CA ALA A 9 -6.56 4.91 0.14
C ALA A 9 -6.02 4.19 1.39
N VAL A 10 -6.68 3.09 1.74
CA VAL A 10 -6.23 2.12 2.74
C VAL A 10 -6.10 0.77 2.04
N PHE A 11 -4.96 0.10 2.19
CA PHE A 11 -4.69 -1.22 1.64
C PHE A 11 -4.36 -2.16 2.78
N SER A 12 -5.12 -3.24 2.95
CA SER A 12 -5.03 -4.11 4.13
C SER A 12 -4.70 -5.53 3.72
N GLU A 13 -3.51 -6.01 4.09
CA GLU A 13 -3.08 -7.41 3.95
C GLU A 13 -3.28 -7.99 2.53
N GLY A 14 -3.11 -7.18 1.49
CA GLY A 14 -3.23 -7.64 0.10
C GLY A 14 -1.95 -8.25 -0.47
N GLY A 15 -0.84 -8.18 0.27
CA GLY A 15 0.50 -8.54 -0.19
C GLY A 15 1.03 -7.47 -1.13
N ILE A 16 1.58 -6.39 -0.58
CA ILE A 16 2.01 -5.24 -1.37
C ILE A 16 3.07 -5.64 -2.39
N GLY A 17 3.98 -6.55 -2.05
CA GLY A 17 5.00 -7.03 -2.98
C GLY A 17 4.46 -8.06 -3.97
N LEU A 18 4.97 -8.02 -5.20
CA LEU A 18 4.64 -9.02 -6.22
C LEU A 18 4.89 -10.47 -5.76
N THR A 19 5.84 -10.68 -4.85
CA THR A 19 6.15 -12.00 -4.27
C THR A 19 5.48 -12.26 -2.91
N PHE A 20 4.68 -11.33 -2.39
CA PHE A 20 4.06 -11.43 -1.06
C PHE A 20 2.70 -12.16 -1.12
N SER A 21 2.15 -12.31 -2.33
CA SER A 21 0.88 -12.97 -2.59
C SER A 21 0.93 -13.66 -3.96
N ASN A 22 -0.21 -14.10 -4.48
CA ASN A 22 -0.37 -14.80 -5.75
C ASN A 22 -0.53 -13.86 -6.97
N TRP A 23 0.26 -12.79 -7.05
CA TRP A 23 0.16 -11.80 -8.15
C TRP A 23 0.43 -12.38 -9.54
N ASP A 24 1.07 -13.55 -9.62
CA ASP A 24 1.31 -14.30 -10.84
C ASP A 24 0.10 -15.11 -11.33
N ALA A 25 -0.99 -15.15 -10.56
CA ALA A 25 -2.23 -15.80 -10.98
C ALA A 25 -2.85 -15.07 -12.19
N PRO A 26 -3.57 -15.79 -13.08
CA PRO A 26 -4.10 -15.22 -14.32
C PRO A 26 -5.17 -14.14 -14.13
N TRP A 27 -5.80 -14.05 -12.97
CA TRP A 27 -6.74 -12.98 -12.61
C TRP A 27 -6.07 -11.74 -11.98
N TYR A 28 -4.74 -11.78 -11.81
CA TYR A 28 -3.91 -10.65 -11.40
C TYR A 28 -3.02 -10.21 -12.57
N LEU A 29 -1.69 -10.27 -12.41
CA LEU A 29 -0.72 -9.80 -13.41
C LEU A 29 -0.15 -10.96 -14.27
N GLY A 30 -0.48 -12.20 -13.90
CA GLY A 30 -0.06 -13.39 -14.62
C GLY A 30 1.43 -13.69 -14.51
N SER A 31 1.87 -14.76 -15.18
CA SER A 31 3.26 -15.22 -15.15
C SER A 31 4.27 -14.22 -15.72
N ARG A 32 3.81 -13.14 -16.38
CA ARG A 32 4.66 -12.09 -16.95
C ARG A 32 5.54 -11.41 -15.89
N ILE A 33 5.07 -11.30 -14.64
CA ILE A 33 5.86 -10.70 -13.55
C ILE A 33 7.12 -11.50 -13.21
N LYS A 34 7.23 -12.75 -13.68
CA LYS A 34 8.39 -13.64 -13.48
C LYS A 34 9.34 -13.65 -14.67
N GLN A 35 9.03 -12.94 -15.77
CA GLN A 35 9.86 -12.95 -16.96
C GLN A 35 11.16 -12.17 -16.74
N PRO A 36 12.29 -12.62 -17.32
CA PRO A 36 13.51 -11.83 -17.37
C PRO A 36 13.23 -10.44 -17.94
N GLY A 37 13.71 -9.39 -17.27
CA GLY A 37 13.50 -8.01 -17.68
C GLY A 37 12.21 -7.35 -17.17
N PHE A 38 11.36 -8.08 -16.43
CA PHE A 38 10.27 -7.44 -15.67
C PHE A 38 10.86 -6.66 -14.48
N GLY A 39 10.98 -5.34 -14.63
CA GLY A 39 11.64 -4.45 -13.67
C GLY A 39 10.70 -3.62 -12.81
N HIS A 40 9.42 -4.00 -12.72
CA HIS A 40 8.39 -3.24 -12.02
C HIS A 40 8.03 -3.86 -10.67
N GLU A 41 7.58 -3.02 -9.74
CA GLU A 41 7.16 -3.43 -8.40
C GLU A 41 6.17 -2.41 -7.82
N HIS A 42 5.30 -2.83 -6.91
CA HIS A 42 4.16 -2.03 -6.46
C HIS A 42 4.48 -0.76 -5.66
N HIS A 43 5.73 -0.52 -5.28
CA HIS A 43 6.13 0.80 -4.80
C HIS A 43 5.89 1.89 -5.85
N GLU A 44 5.97 1.57 -7.15
CA GLU A 44 5.60 2.47 -8.25
C GLU A 44 4.10 2.80 -8.22
N LEU A 45 3.24 1.83 -7.87
CA LEU A 45 1.80 2.07 -7.70
C LEU A 45 1.51 2.96 -6.49
N ILE A 46 2.28 2.83 -5.39
CA ILE A 46 2.19 3.72 -4.24
C ILE A 46 2.62 5.15 -4.67
N ALA A 47 3.69 5.30 -5.44
CA ALA A 47 4.12 6.59 -5.96
C ALA A 47 3.05 7.29 -6.81
N LEU A 48 2.30 6.55 -7.64
CA LEU A 48 1.16 7.07 -8.42
C LEU A 48 -0.04 7.51 -7.56
N ILE A 49 -0.07 7.16 -6.26
CA ILE A 49 -1.10 7.65 -5.34
C ILE A 49 -0.74 9.06 -4.84
N ALA A 50 0.54 9.42 -4.76
CA ALA A 50 0.99 10.72 -4.29
C ALA A 50 0.33 11.87 -5.07
N PRO A 51 -0.03 13.00 -4.41
CA PRO A 51 0.17 13.31 -2.99
C PRO A 51 -1.00 12.85 -2.09
N ARG A 52 -1.86 11.94 -2.57
CA ARG A 52 -3.01 11.46 -1.80
C ARG A 52 -2.56 10.53 -0.68
N PRO A 53 -3.23 10.54 0.48
CA PRO A 53 -2.86 9.69 1.59
C PRO A 53 -3.04 8.21 1.28
N PHE A 54 -2.04 7.43 1.66
CA PHE A 54 -1.99 5.98 1.54
C PHE A 54 -1.55 5.37 2.86
N LEU A 55 -2.37 4.44 3.38
CA LEU A 55 -2.04 3.62 4.54
C LEU A 55 -2.00 2.16 4.13
N LEU A 56 -0.84 1.54 4.34
CA LEU A 56 -0.69 0.09 4.29
C LEU A 56 -0.93 -0.49 5.69
N LEU A 57 -1.88 -1.40 5.81
CA LEU A 57 -2.14 -2.19 7.00
C LEU A 57 -1.57 -3.59 6.79
N ALA A 58 -0.61 -3.96 7.62
CA ALA A 58 0.02 -5.27 7.64
C ALA A 58 -0.38 -6.05 8.90
N GLY A 59 -0.37 -7.37 8.79
CA GLY A 59 -0.86 -8.30 9.81
C GLY A 59 0.08 -9.48 10.03
N ASN A 60 1.22 -9.57 9.32
CA ASN A 60 2.10 -10.73 9.27
C ASN A 60 1.46 -11.98 8.62
N SER A 61 0.45 -11.82 7.75
CA SER A 61 0.00 -12.90 6.86
C SER A 61 0.57 -12.71 5.45
N ALA A 62 0.12 -11.66 4.75
CA ALA A 62 0.64 -11.32 3.42
C ALA A 62 1.63 -10.15 3.50
N ASP A 63 1.31 -9.11 4.28
CA ASP A 63 2.17 -7.98 4.55
C ASP A 63 2.78 -8.08 5.95
N SER A 64 3.96 -7.47 6.13
CA SER A 64 4.69 -7.51 7.41
C SER A 64 5.57 -6.27 7.56
N ASP A 65 6.48 -6.27 8.53
CA ASP A 65 7.50 -5.22 8.66
C ASP A 65 8.36 -5.10 7.36
N LYS A 66 8.49 -6.18 6.58
CA LYS A 66 9.18 -6.14 5.27
C LYS A 66 8.50 -5.22 4.26
N SER A 67 7.19 -5.01 4.40
CA SER A 67 6.43 -4.12 3.53
C SER A 67 6.85 -2.65 3.68
N ALA A 68 7.60 -2.29 4.74
CA ALA A 68 8.14 -0.94 4.92
C ALA A 68 9.01 -0.51 3.73
N ALA A 69 9.77 -1.43 3.12
CA ALA A 69 10.62 -1.13 1.97
C ALA A 69 9.84 -0.51 0.79
N PHE A 70 8.57 -0.87 0.61
CA PHE A 70 7.71 -0.36 -0.46
C PHE A 70 7.24 1.07 -0.18
N VAL A 71 6.89 1.34 1.08
CA VAL A 71 6.54 2.68 1.56
C VAL A 71 7.74 3.62 1.46
N GLU A 72 8.92 3.16 1.89
CA GLU A 72 10.16 3.94 1.79
C GLU A 72 10.59 4.19 0.35
N ALA A 73 10.45 3.21 -0.54
CA ALA A 73 10.78 3.39 -1.96
C ALA A 73 9.85 4.40 -2.67
N ALA A 74 8.60 4.56 -2.21
CA ALA A 74 7.67 5.57 -2.72
C ALA A 74 7.83 6.95 -2.06
N ARG A 75 8.45 7.02 -0.88
CA ARG A 75 8.58 8.24 -0.07
C ARG A 75 9.21 9.42 -0.81
N PRO A 76 10.24 9.27 -1.67
CA PRO A 76 10.81 10.40 -2.41
C PRO A 76 9.81 11.15 -3.29
N VAL A 77 8.84 10.44 -3.90
CA VAL A 77 7.78 11.07 -4.71
C VAL A 77 6.80 11.84 -3.82
N TYR A 78 6.46 11.30 -2.65
CA TYR A 78 5.66 12.02 -1.66
C TYR A 78 6.38 13.26 -1.13
N GLU A 79 7.69 13.18 -0.88
CA GLU A 79 8.51 14.31 -0.44
C GLU A 79 8.57 15.42 -1.50
N LEU A 80 8.81 15.06 -2.76
CA LEU A 80 8.80 15.99 -3.90
C LEU A 80 7.51 16.79 -3.99
N LEU A 81 6.37 16.17 -3.65
CA LEU A 81 5.05 16.78 -3.71
C LEU A 81 4.59 17.41 -2.37
N GLY A 82 5.50 17.58 -1.40
CA GLY A 82 5.20 18.21 -0.11
C GLY A 82 4.25 17.38 0.77
N ALA A 83 4.24 16.06 0.59
CA ALA A 83 3.28 15.13 1.18
C ALA A 83 3.94 13.97 1.94
N LYS A 84 5.18 14.13 2.42
CA LYS A 84 5.99 13.08 3.06
C LYS A 84 5.22 12.21 4.08
N ASP A 85 4.39 12.84 4.91
CA ASP A 85 3.66 12.17 6.01
C ASP A 85 2.36 11.50 5.56
N ARG A 86 2.03 11.56 4.26
CA ARG A 86 0.83 10.97 3.68
C ARG A 86 1.04 9.53 3.17
N VAL A 87 2.19 8.92 3.43
CA VAL A 87 2.45 7.51 3.12
C VAL A 87 3.04 6.82 4.35
N ARG A 88 2.35 5.78 4.84
CA ARG A 88 2.77 5.05 6.04
C ARG A 88 2.33 3.59 6.05
N LEU A 89 3.03 2.79 6.85
CA LEU A 89 2.72 1.41 7.20
C LEU A 89 2.27 1.36 8.67
N LEU A 90 1.25 0.57 8.96
CA LEU A 90 0.94 0.09 10.31
C LEU A 90 0.89 -1.44 10.26
N ASN A 91 1.75 -2.11 11.03
CA ASN A 91 1.72 -3.57 11.17
C ASN A 91 1.08 -3.96 12.50
N HIS A 92 -0.17 -4.43 12.46
CA HIS A 92 -0.93 -4.85 13.65
C HIS A 92 -0.58 -6.27 14.09
N ARG A 93 0.11 -7.08 13.27
CA ARG A 93 0.63 -8.43 13.62
C ARG A 93 -0.42 -9.46 14.05
N GLN A 94 -1.69 -9.31 13.63
CA GLN A 94 -2.81 -10.19 14.03
C GLN A 94 -3.32 -11.08 12.89
N GLY A 95 -2.47 -11.41 11.92
CA GLY A 95 -2.77 -12.23 10.74
C GLY A 95 -3.63 -11.52 9.70
N HIS A 96 -4.26 -12.30 8.82
CA HIS A 96 -5.16 -11.81 7.77
C HIS A 96 -6.52 -11.40 8.37
N ARG A 97 -6.53 -10.31 9.14
CA ARG A 97 -7.68 -9.78 9.86
C ARG A 97 -7.72 -8.26 9.75
N TYR A 98 -8.88 -7.68 10.03
CA TYR A 98 -9.05 -6.24 10.16
C TYR A 98 -9.45 -5.89 11.62
N PRO A 99 -8.48 -5.98 12.56
CA PRO A 99 -8.75 -5.77 13.98
C PRO A 99 -9.07 -4.31 14.32
N ALA A 100 -9.58 -4.08 15.53
CA ALA A 100 -10.06 -2.76 15.96
C ALA A 100 -9.00 -1.65 15.88
N ASP A 101 -7.73 -1.95 16.15
CA ASP A 101 -6.61 -1.02 16.03
C ASP A 101 -6.30 -0.65 14.57
N ALA A 102 -6.35 -1.64 13.66
CA ALA A 102 -6.21 -1.40 12.22
C ALA A 102 -7.40 -0.59 11.66
N GLN A 103 -8.62 -0.92 12.11
CA GLN A 103 -9.84 -0.19 11.77
C GLN A 103 -9.76 1.27 12.23
N ALA A 104 -9.39 1.50 13.50
CA ALA A 104 -9.27 2.85 14.04
C ALA A 104 -8.25 3.69 13.26
N ALA A 105 -7.10 3.12 12.88
CA ALA A 105 -6.09 3.83 12.11
C ALA A 105 -6.54 4.17 10.68
N ALA A 106 -7.34 3.29 10.06
CA ALA A 106 -7.95 3.56 8.76
C ALA A 106 -9.00 4.67 8.86
N GLU A 107 -9.91 4.58 9.83
CA GLU A 107 -10.96 5.58 10.06
C GLU A 107 -10.37 6.94 10.41
N GLU A 108 -9.32 7.01 11.24
CA GLU A 108 -8.58 8.25 11.52
C GLU A 108 -8.04 8.90 10.25
N LEU A 109 -7.47 8.11 9.33
CA LEU A 109 -6.95 8.61 8.06
C LEU A 109 -8.09 9.11 7.16
N LEU A 110 -9.16 8.32 7.03
CA LEU A 110 -10.32 8.68 6.22
C LEU A 110 -10.95 9.97 6.73
N ASP A 111 -11.18 10.06 8.04
CA ASP A 111 -11.76 11.22 8.69
C ASP A 111 -10.95 12.49 8.45
N ARG A 112 -9.62 12.41 8.61
CA ARG A 112 -8.71 13.55 8.39
C ARG A 112 -8.78 14.11 6.97
N HIS A 113 -9.19 13.31 5.98
CA HIS A 113 -9.08 13.66 4.56
C HIS A 113 -10.41 13.71 3.80
N LEU A 114 -11.49 13.20 4.38
CA LEU A 114 -12.81 13.15 3.74
C LEU A 114 -13.89 13.91 4.51
N LYS A 115 -13.74 14.15 5.81
CA LYS A 115 -14.70 14.97 6.54
C LYS A 115 -14.55 16.44 6.13
N PRO A 116 -15.67 17.20 6.09
CA PRO A 116 -15.66 18.64 5.79
C PRO A 116 -14.82 19.45 6.78
#